data_AF-A0AA36MCP4-F1
#
_entry.id   AF-A0AA36MCP4-F1
#
_cell.length_a   1.000
_cell.length_b   1.000
_cell.length_c   1.000
_cell.angle_alpha   90.00
_cell.angle_beta   90.00
_cell.angle_gamma   90.00
#
_symmetry.space_group_name_H-M   'P 1'
#
loop_
_entity.id
_entity.type
_entity.pdbx_description
1 polymer ?
#
loop_
_entity_poly.entity_id
_entity_poly.type
_entity_poly.pdbx_seq_one_letter_code
_entity_poly.pdbx_strand_id
1 'polypeptide(L)'
;MEFLFYFQFGKMYFISDKSMLDHYCPWDTYHIEVPERLSTILEAVQDPELSSKIEFLPLRSATEQDLEMVHTRKYISDIGSTKQMSTEEQEEFCSNYEDIYVNKHTFDTALLAAGCTFQLVDAVCRTDTPGFAAIRPPGHHAFPDRGCGFCIFNNVALAAKYALKQGNSRVLIVDWDVHAGQGTQECIADDDRILLISIHRFENGNFWPNLEQSAVKTKFKNTINVPLNATGMGDSDYLAIFQLVVHPVINDFKPDIILVSCGFDAALGDPEGEMRLTPAGYGTLTHQLLSWGIPLALILEGGYFLDSIAADFKFVAKALVKQEIPPVTIQPLNAALPPVLNRIHSEYGVSFPSLTMIREIKLMLNSKDNPENNAEFQGKREFSLPFPTRGLYEKRPDQVIQDFKDELQSIISSYDTPKPYKAVHLMNQDNQMSTSCTDLRNGFTLQITKEMEGIVNLLISQSVNPLLPSTAFNTKIDRTTTEQVVKLLQEIQSAGIPQPYIMYL
;
A
#
# COMPACT_ATOMS: atom_id res chain seq x y z
N MET A 1 39.03 9.12 6.44
CA MET A 1 38.44 8.61 7.68
C MET A 1 37.18 7.88 7.24
N GLU A 2 37.33 6.57 7.01
CA GLU A 2 36.28 5.70 6.47
C GLU A 2 35.08 5.71 7.42
N PHE A 3 33.94 6.22 6.95
CA PHE A 3 32.66 6.05 7.63
C PHE A 3 32.24 4.59 7.44
N LEU A 4 32.72 3.72 8.32
CA LEU A 4 32.06 2.45 8.64
C LEU A 4 30.65 2.80 9.15
N PHE A 5 29.67 2.83 8.23
CA PHE A 5 28.27 2.73 8.59
C PHE A 5 28.10 1.41 9.33
N TYR A 6 28.05 1.47 10.65
CA TYR A 6 27.48 0.39 11.45
C TYR A 6 26.08 0.13 10.89
N PHE A 7 25.87 -1.01 10.24
CA PHE A 7 24.54 -1.60 10.08
C PHE A 7 24.04 -1.88 11.50
N GLN A 8 23.43 -0.88 12.13
CA GLN A 8 22.66 -1.08 13.33
C GLN A 8 21.48 -1.96 12.89
N PHE A 9 21.49 -3.23 13.29
CA PHE A 9 20.42 -4.17 12.95
C PHE A 9 19.08 -3.52 13.31
N GLY A 10 18.21 -3.33 12.32
CA GLY A 10 16.90 -2.73 12.53
C GLY A 10 16.04 -3.61 13.43
N LYS A 11 15.21 -2.99 14.24
CA LYS A 11 14.11 -3.65 14.97
C LYS A 11 12.79 -3.24 14.35
N MET A 12 11.77 -4.05 14.56
CA MET A 12 10.39 -3.68 14.27
C MET A 12 9.50 -3.96 15.48
N TYR A 13 8.44 -3.17 15.64
CA TYR A 13 7.34 -3.54 16.52
C TYR A 13 6.41 -4.53 15.83
N PHE A 14 5.91 -5.49 16.60
CA PHE A 14 4.86 -6.39 16.16
C PHE A 14 3.76 -6.44 17.22
N ILE A 15 2.51 -6.40 16.78
CA ILE A 15 1.36 -6.54 17.67
C ILE A 15 0.30 -7.45 17.04
N SER A 16 -0.13 -8.43 17.81
CA SER A 16 -1.16 -9.39 17.42
C SER A 16 -1.61 -10.19 18.65
N ASP A 17 -2.79 -10.80 18.58
CA ASP A 17 -3.27 -11.73 19.59
C ASP A 17 -3.98 -12.93 18.97
N LYS A 18 -3.78 -14.12 19.56
CA LYS A 18 -4.34 -15.37 19.06
C LYS A 18 -5.87 -15.45 19.20
N SER A 19 -6.50 -14.69 20.09
CA SER A 19 -7.97 -14.64 20.17
C SER A 19 -8.62 -14.16 18.89
N MET A 20 -7.92 -13.39 18.04
CA MET A 20 -8.43 -12.99 16.73
C MET A 20 -8.62 -14.18 15.77
N LEU A 21 -8.05 -15.36 16.07
CA LEU A 21 -8.32 -16.62 15.37
C LEU A 21 -9.73 -17.16 15.65
N ASP A 22 -10.36 -16.74 16.75
CA ASP A 22 -11.73 -17.15 17.10
C ASP A 22 -12.79 -16.40 16.27
N HIS A 23 -12.40 -15.42 15.44
CA HIS A 23 -13.27 -14.80 14.42
C HIS A 23 -13.21 -15.59 13.11
N TYR A 24 -14.32 -16.27 12.81
CA TYR A 24 -14.52 -17.11 11.61
C TYR A 24 -16.00 -17.16 11.23
N CYS A 25 -16.30 -17.45 9.95
CA CYS A 25 -17.66 -17.63 9.46
C CYS A 25 -18.23 -18.98 9.93
N PRO A 26 -19.29 -19.00 10.76
CA PRO A 26 -19.77 -20.25 11.35
C PRO A 26 -20.75 -21.02 10.45
N TRP A 27 -21.23 -20.42 9.36
CA TRP A 27 -22.27 -21.00 8.52
C TRP A 27 -21.83 -21.36 7.09
N ASP A 28 -20.86 -20.67 6.50
CA ASP A 28 -20.40 -21.01 5.15
C ASP A 28 -19.34 -22.11 5.19
N THR A 29 -19.43 -23.06 4.27
CA THR A 29 -18.50 -24.20 4.18
C THR A 29 -17.18 -23.83 3.51
N TYR A 30 -17.14 -22.73 2.77
CA TYR A 30 -15.93 -22.20 2.16
C TYR A 30 -15.99 -20.67 2.19
N HIS A 31 -15.06 -20.06 2.92
CA HIS A 31 -14.88 -18.62 3.01
C HIS A 31 -13.40 -18.32 2.78
N ILE A 32 -13.07 -17.18 2.15
CA ILE A 32 -11.68 -16.81 1.86
C ILE A 32 -11.02 -16.05 3.02
N GLU A 33 -11.79 -15.27 3.77
CA GLU A 33 -11.34 -14.62 5.00
C GLU A 33 -11.42 -15.63 6.16
N VAL A 34 -10.28 -16.21 6.54
CA VAL A 34 -10.18 -17.34 7.48
C VAL A 34 -9.10 -17.11 8.56
N PRO A 35 -9.20 -17.75 9.75
CA PRO A 35 -8.20 -17.64 10.81
C PRO A 35 -6.77 -17.96 10.37
N GLU A 36 -6.61 -18.89 9.44
CA GLU A 36 -5.32 -19.33 8.92
C GLU A 36 -4.49 -18.19 8.34
N ARG A 37 -5.13 -17.14 7.80
CA ARG A 37 -4.45 -15.92 7.33
C ARG A 37 -3.56 -15.30 8.41
N LEU A 38 -4.08 -15.20 9.63
CA LEU A 38 -3.33 -14.67 10.77
C LEU A 38 -2.36 -15.71 11.33
N SER A 39 -2.77 -16.98 11.41
CA SER A 39 -1.88 -18.07 11.86
C SER A 39 -0.59 -18.12 11.05
N THR A 40 -0.68 -17.96 9.73
CA THR A 40 0.48 -17.91 8.83
C THR A 40 1.48 -16.80 9.20
N ILE A 41 1.00 -15.60 9.53
CA ILE A 41 1.86 -14.49 9.96
C ILE A 41 2.45 -14.76 11.35
N LEU A 42 1.63 -15.28 12.27
CA LEU A 42 2.08 -15.64 13.63
C LEU A 42 3.16 -16.73 13.63
N GLU A 43 3.11 -17.65 12.68
CA GLU A 43 4.16 -18.64 12.44
C GLU A 43 5.41 -18.00 11.83
N ALA A 44 5.23 -17.12 10.84
CA ALA A 44 6.33 -16.44 10.16
C ALA A 44 7.17 -15.57 11.11
N VAL A 45 6.58 -14.93 12.12
CA VAL A 45 7.35 -14.15 13.12
C VAL A 45 8.19 -15.00 14.06
N GLN A 46 7.96 -16.32 14.13
CA GLN A 46 8.81 -17.24 14.89
C GLN A 46 10.10 -17.62 14.14
N ASP A 47 10.23 -17.22 12.88
CA ASP A 47 11.43 -17.46 12.08
C ASP A 47 12.68 -16.94 12.83
N PRO A 48 13.71 -17.76 13.05
CA PRO A 48 14.93 -17.35 13.75
C PRO A 48 15.62 -16.12 13.14
N GLU A 49 15.47 -15.89 11.82
CA GLU A 49 16.02 -14.71 11.15
C GLU A 49 15.32 -13.40 11.53
N LEU A 50 14.06 -13.48 11.96
CA LEU A 50 13.20 -12.33 12.28
C LEU A 50 12.99 -12.15 13.78
N SER A 51 12.72 -13.24 14.50
CA SER A 51 12.27 -13.23 15.91
C SER A 51 13.16 -12.42 16.85
N SER A 52 14.48 -12.45 16.67
CA SER A 52 15.44 -11.67 17.47
C SER A 52 15.38 -10.15 17.26
N LYS A 53 14.72 -9.70 16.18
CA LYS A 53 14.57 -8.29 15.77
C LYS A 53 13.15 -7.77 15.95
N ILE A 54 12.22 -8.62 16.39
CA ILE A 54 10.83 -8.27 16.65
C ILE A 54 10.65 -7.92 18.12
N GLU A 55 10.08 -6.76 18.39
CA GLU A 55 9.62 -6.36 19.72
C GLU A 55 8.10 -6.44 19.78
N PHE A 56 7.58 -7.35 20.59
CA PHE A 56 6.15 -7.52 20.78
C PHE A 56 5.58 -6.43 21.68
N LEU A 57 4.60 -5.68 21.18
CA LEU A 57 3.94 -4.63 21.94
C LEU A 57 2.84 -5.20 22.86
N PRO A 58 2.57 -4.52 23.99
CA PRO A 58 1.43 -4.89 24.84
C PRO A 58 0.11 -4.62 24.11
N LEU A 59 -0.88 -5.46 24.42
CA LEU A 59 -2.22 -5.36 23.84
C LEU A 59 -3.04 -4.26 24.53
N ARG A 60 -3.97 -3.69 23.76
CA ARG A 60 -5.05 -2.83 24.24
C ARG A 60 -6.29 -3.11 23.40
N SER A 61 -7.44 -3.22 24.04
CA SER A 61 -8.73 -3.14 23.34
C SER A 61 -9.16 -1.68 23.21
N ALA A 62 -9.71 -1.33 22.06
CA ALA A 62 -10.41 -0.07 21.87
C ALA A 62 -11.62 0.00 22.82
N THR A 63 -11.92 1.20 23.32
CA THR A 63 -13.18 1.48 23.99
C THR A 63 -14.24 1.88 22.95
N GLU A 64 -15.52 1.81 23.29
CA GLU A 64 -16.57 2.34 22.41
C GLU A 64 -16.36 3.83 22.10
N GLN A 65 -15.85 4.61 23.06
CA GLN A 65 -15.49 6.01 22.85
C GLN A 65 -14.33 6.19 21.84
N ASP A 66 -13.41 5.23 21.78
CA ASP A 66 -12.39 5.24 20.74
C ASP A 66 -13.03 4.96 19.37
N LEU A 67 -13.96 4.00 19.29
CA LEU A 67 -14.68 3.70 18.03
C LEU A 67 -15.53 4.87 17.54
N GLU A 68 -16.11 5.66 18.45
CA GLU A 68 -16.91 6.87 18.14
C GLU A 68 -16.12 7.96 17.39
N MET A 69 -14.79 7.86 17.26
CA MET A 69 -14.02 8.73 16.38
C MET A 69 -14.38 8.55 14.90
N VAL A 70 -14.94 7.39 14.54
CA VAL A 70 -15.30 7.03 13.16
C VAL A 70 -16.71 6.49 13.08
N HIS A 71 -17.09 5.59 13.98
CA HIS A 71 -18.33 4.82 13.89
C HIS A 71 -19.47 5.42 14.70
N THR A 72 -20.70 5.28 14.20
CA THR A 72 -21.88 5.71 14.93
C THR A 72 -22.13 4.83 16.15
N ARG A 73 -22.60 5.43 17.25
CA ARG A 73 -22.99 4.70 18.47
C ARG A 73 -23.98 3.58 18.19
N LYS A 74 -24.94 3.82 17.28
CA LYS A 74 -25.92 2.82 16.88
C LYS A 74 -25.22 1.60 16.28
N TYR A 75 -24.35 1.80 15.30
CA TYR A 75 -23.64 0.70 14.66
C TYR A 75 -22.76 -0.10 15.64
N ILE A 76 -22.02 0.60 16.51
CA ILE A 76 -21.21 -0.05 17.56
C ILE A 76 -22.10 -0.93 18.46
N SER A 77 -23.24 -0.41 18.92
CA SER A 77 -24.19 -1.15 19.73
C SER A 77 -24.81 -2.33 19.00
N ASP A 78 -25.13 -2.17 17.71
CA ASP A 78 -25.72 -3.22 16.89
C ASP A 78 -24.73 -4.40 16.76
N ILE A 79 -23.47 -4.14 16.42
CA ILE A 79 -22.42 -5.18 16.37
C ILE A 79 -22.21 -5.82 17.75
N GLY A 80 -22.15 -5.01 18.82
CA GLY A 80 -22.01 -5.53 20.19
C GLY A 80 -23.13 -6.50 20.60
N SER A 81 -24.35 -6.27 20.11
CA SER A 81 -25.51 -7.14 20.38
C SER A 81 -25.40 -8.53 19.74
N THR A 82 -24.65 -8.67 18.65
CA THR A 82 -24.46 -9.96 17.94
C THR A 82 -23.80 -11.03 18.82
N LYS A 83 -23.09 -10.62 19.88
CA LYS A 83 -22.47 -11.52 20.87
C LYS A 83 -23.48 -12.41 21.59
N GLN A 84 -24.73 -11.95 21.75
CA GLN A 84 -25.79 -12.67 22.46
C GLN A 84 -26.76 -13.41 21.53
N MET A 85 -26.58 -13.26 20.21
CA MET A 85 -27.42 -13.89 19.19
C MET A 85 -27.04 -15.36 18.96
N SER A 86 -28.02 -16.18 18.55
CA SER A 86 -27.75 -17.51 17.99
C SER A 86 -27.01 -17.39 16.65
N THR A 87 -26.45 -18.49 16.15
CA THR A 87 -25.79 -18.51 14.84
C THR A 87 -26.74 -18.12 13.71
N GLU A 88 -28.00 -18.55 13.78
CA GLU A 88 -29.04 -18.20 12.80
C GLU A 88 -29.40 -16.71 12.84
N GLU A 89 -29.52 -16.14 14.03
CA GLU A 89 -29.76 -14.70 14.23
C GLU A 89 -28.55 -13.86 13.76
N GLN A 90 -27.32 -14.36 13.96
CA GLN A 90 -26.10 -13.73 13.45
C GLN A 90 -26.06 -13.74 11.92
N GLU A 91 -26.44 -14.84 11.29
CA GLU A 91 -26.52 -14.94 9.83
C GLU A 91 -27.59 -13.99 9.27
N GLU A 92 -28.78 -13.96 9.89
CA GLU A 92 -29.85 -13.03 9.52
C GLU A 92 -29.40 -11.57 9.67
N PHE A 93 -28.70 -11.23 10.77
CA PHE A 93 -28.10 -9.91 10.96
C PHE A 93 -27.14 -9.57 9.82
N CYS A 94 -26.20 -10.48 9.50
CA CYS A 94 -25.19 -10.27 8.46
C CYS A 94 -25.81 -10.10 7.07
N SER A 95 -26.96 -10.72 6.81
CA SER A 95 -27.69 -10.55 5.54
C SER A 95 -28.18 -9.12 5.28
N ASN A 96 -28.08 -8.21 6.25
CA ASN A 96 -28.35 -6.77 6.07
C ASN A 96 -27.14 -5.98 5.56
N TYR A 97 -25.98 -6.61 5.45
CA TYR A 97 -24.70 -5.99 5.10
C TYR A 97 -24.03 -6.76 3.98
N GLU A 98 -23.28 -6.03 3.15
CA GLU A 98 -22.59 -6.63 2.02
C GLU A 98 -21.34 -7.37 2.51
N ASP A 99 -21.38 -8.70 2.41
CA ASP A 99 -20.20 -9.56 2.53
C ASP A 99 -19.49 -9.45 3.90
N ILE A 100 -20.26 -9.53 4.98
CA ILE A 100 -19.71 -9.68 6.34
C ILE A 100 -20.21 -10.98 6.96
N TYR A 101 -19.47 -11.46 7.95
CA TYR A 101 -19.92 -12.47 8.87
C TYR A 101 -19.55 -12.07 10.30
N VAL A 102 -20.30 -12.58 11.27
CA VAL A 102 -20.01 -12.39 12.69
C VAL A 102 -20.19 -13.70 13.44
N ASN A 103 -19.55 -13.77 14.60
CA ASN A 103 -19.76 -14.82 15.58
C ASN A 103 -19.64 -14.22 17.00
N LYS A 104 -19.81 -15.04 18.03
CA LYS A 104 -19.78 -14.59 19.44
C LYS A 104 -18.46 -13.92 19.88
N HIS A 105 -17.37 -14.08 19.15
CA HIS A 105 -16.06 -13.50 19.46
C HIS A 105 -15.79 -12.20 18.68
N THR A 106 -16.56 -11.93 17.62
CA THR A 106 -16.26 -10.90 16.62
C THR A 106 -16.18 -9.49 17.20
N PHE A 107 -17.09 -9.12 18.11
CA PHE A 107 -17.04 -7.79 18.71
C PHE A 107 -15.78 -7.59 19.58
N ASP A 108 -15.45 -8.57 20.42
CA ASP A 108 -14.27 -8.48 21.31
C ASP A 108 -12.97 -8.45 20.50
N THR A 109 -12.87 -9.26 19.45
CA THR A 109 -11.68 -9.30 18.57
C THR A 109 -11.59 -8.04 17.69
N ALA A 110 -12.71 -7.47 17.23
CA ALA A 110 -12.72 -6.20 16.50
C ALA A 110 -12.29 -5.02 17.39
N LEU A 111 -12.69 -4.99 18.67
CA LEU A 111 -12.17 -4.01 19.63
C LEU A 111 -10.66 -4.18 19.84
N LEU A 112 -10.18 -5.42 19.91
CA LEU A 112 -8.75 -5.70 20.06
C LEU A 112 -7.97 -5.31 18.80
N ALA A 113 -8.48 -5.60 17.61
CA ALA A 113 -7.91 -5.23 16.32
C ALA A 113 -7.70 -3.70 16.23
N ALA A 114 -8.75 -2.91 16.52
CA ALA A 114 -8.66 -1.46 16.56
C ALA A 114 -7.72 -0.94 17.66
N GLY A 115 -7.74 -1.53 18.85
CA GLY A 115 -6.87 -1.08 19.95
C GLY A 115 -5.39 -1.39 19.73
N CYS A 116 -5.07 -2.48 19.02
CA CYS A 116 -3.71 -2.81 18.59
C CYS A 116 -3.14 -1.73 17.65
N THR A 117 -3.94 -1.14 16.76
CA THR A 117 -3.44 -0.07 15.88
C THR A 117 -3.10 1.19 16.67
N PHE A 118 -3.83 1.51 17.74
CA PHE A 118 -3.49 2.63 18.63
C PHE A 118 -2.16 2.44 19.35
N GLN A 119 -1.92 1.24 19.89
CA GLN A 119 -0.63 0.92 20.53
C GLN A 119 0.53 0.98 19.54
N LEU A 120 0.31 0.51 18.31
CA LEU A 120 1.32 0.60 17.28
C LEU A 120 1.62 2.07 16.93
N VAL A 121 0.59 2.91 16.72
CA VAL A 121 0.75 4.35 16.46
C VAL A 121 1.56 5.03 17.58
N ASP A 122 1.20 4.81 18.84
CA ASP A 122 1.92 5.38 19.99
C ASP A 122 3.41 4.96 20.01
N ALA A 123 3.68 3.69 19.67
CA ALA A 123 5.04 3.15 19.68
C ALA A 123 5.90 3.72 18.54
N VAL A 124 5.39 3.70 17.30
CA VAL A 124 6.16 4.16 16.12
C VAL A 124 6.41 5.67 16.17
N CYS A 125 5.44 6.49 16.58
CA CYS A 125 5.62 7.94 16.71
C CYS A 125 6.60 8.33 17.80
N ARG A 126 6.77 7.50 18.83
CA ARG A 126 7.65 7.80 19.97
C ARG A 126 9.10 7.42 19.72
N THR A 127 9.37 6.41 18.90
CA THR A 127 10.71 5.83 18.76
C THR A 127 11.24 5.78 17.33
N ASP A 128 10.43 6.17 16.34
CA ASP A 128 10.70 6.02 14.90
C ASP A 128 11.02 4.58 14.46
N THR A 129 10.79 3.60 15.35
CA THR A 129 10.91 2.18 15.03
C THR A 129 9.63 1.76 14.32
N PRO A 130 9.70 1.25 13.08
CA PRO A 130 8.50 0.91 12.33
C PRO A 130 7.85 -0.34 12.91
N GLY A 131 6.60 -0.63 12.55
CA GLY A 131 5.99 -1.87 12.99
C GLY A 131 4.78 -2.33 12.21
N PHE A 132 4.29 -3.50 12.61
CA PHE A 132 3.24 -4.24 11.93
C PHE A 132 2.18 -4.72 12.92
N ALA A 133 0.92 -4.42 12.64
CA ALA A 133 -0.24 -4.93 13.36
C ALA A 133 -0.86 -6.08 12.55
N ALA A 134 -0.62 -7.32 12.98
CA ALA A 134 -1.24 -8.50 12.39
C ALA A 134 -2.59 -8.73 13.08
N ILE A 135 -3.65 -8.18 12.52
CA ILE A 135 -4.98 -8.13 13.13
C ILE A 135 -6.06 -8.74 12.24
N ARG A 136 -7.12 -9.26 12.86
CA ARG A 136 -8.38 -9.67 12.22
C ARG A 136 -9.54 -9.39 13.17
N PRO A 137 -10.72 -8.93 12.69
CA PRO A 137 -11.09 -8.66 11.29
C PRO A 137 -10.33 -7.49 10.63
N PRO A 138 -10.30 -7.41 9.28
CA PRO A 138 -9.81 -6.25 8.54
C PRO A 138 -10.72 -5.02 8.75
N GLY A 139 -10.36 -3.87 8.17
CA GLY A 139 -11.05 -2.61 8.45
C GLY A 139 -11.37 -1.68 7.28
N HIS A 140 -10.57 -1.63 6.20
CA HIS A 140 -10.66 -0.52 5.24
C HIS A 140 -11.98 -0.38 4.45
N HIS A 141 -12.86 -1.39 4.44
CA HIS A 141 -14.20 -1.32 3.85
C HIS A 141 -15.30 -0.88 4.82
N ALA A 142 -15.04 -0.92 6.14
CA ALA A 142 -16.05 -0.54 7.13
C ALA A 142 -16.37 0.95 7.03
N PHE A 143 -17.66 1.27 6.97
CA PHE A 143 -18.18 2.63 6.90
C PHE A 143 -18.50 3.14 8.32
N PRO A 144 -18.80 4.45 8.48
CA PRO A 144 -19.21 4.98 9.79
C PRO A 144 -20.40 4.26 10.42
N ASP A 145 -21.34 3.75 9.64
CA ASP A 145 -22.61 3.20 10.12
C ASP A 145 -22.87 1.73 9.77
N ARG A 146 -21.92 1.05 9.13
CA ARG A 146 -22.09 -0.34 8.67
C ARG A 146 -20.78 -1.06 8.40
N GLY A 147 -20.80 -2.39 8.53
CA GLY A 147 -19.72 -3.27 8.06
C GLY A 147 -19.86 -3.54 6.57
N CYS A 148 -18.77 -3.93 5.92
CA CYS A 148 -18.73 -4.28 4.50
C CYS A 148 -17.44 -5.06 4.20
N GLY A 149 -17.46 -6.03 3.28
CA GLY A 149 -16.26 -6.70 2.77
C GLY A 149 -15.35 -7.22 3.89
N PHE A 150 -15.89 -8.08 4.75
CA PHE A 150 -15.26 -8.65 5.95
C PHE A 150 -14.91 -7.64 7.07
N CYS A 151 -15.00 -6.35 6.81
CA CYS A 151 -14.59 -5.31 7.74
C CYS A 151 -15.72 -4.95 8.70
N ILE A 152 -15.40 -4.98 10.01
CA ILE A 152 -16.33 -4.62 11.09
C ILE A 152 -16.11 -3.17 11.53
N PHE A 153 -14.90 -2.84 12.01
CA PHE A 153 -14.51 -1.47 12.33
C PHE A 153 -13.33 -1.05 11.47
N ASN A 154 -13.28 0.22 11.09
CA ASN A 154 -12.26 0.74 10.20
C ASN A 154 -10.96 1.02 10.95
N ASN A 155 -10.14 -0.02 11.08
CA ASN A 155 -8.91 -0.03 11.86
C ASN A 155 -7.94 1.10 11.46
N VAL A 156 -7.75 1.34 10.16
CA VAL A 156 -6.82 2.35 9.65
C VAL A 156 -7.35 3.77 9.82
N ALA A 157 -8.65 4.01 9.59
CA ALA A 157 -9.26 5.33 9.82
C ALA A 157 -9.26 5.68 11.31
N LEU A 158 -9.56 4.71 12.17
CA LEU A 158 -9.44 4.85 13.62
C LEU A 158 -8.00 5.18 14.02
N ALA A 159 -7.02 4.46 13.49
CA ALA A 159 -5.60 4.72 13.75
C ALA A 159 -5.19 6.15 13.32
N ALA A 160 -5.69 6.62 12.17
CA ALA A 160 -5.42 7.97 11.69
C ALA A 160 -6.03 9.06 12.59
N LYS A 161 -7.31 8.92 12.96
CA LYS A 161 -7.99 9.85 13.90
C LYS A 161 -7.30 9.82 15.27
N TYR A 162 -6.86 8.65 15.72
CA TYR A 162 -6.09 8.50 16.95
C TYR A 162 -4.73 9.21 16.87
N ALA A 163 -3.98 9.06 15.78
CA ALA A 163 -2.71 9.76 15.59
C ALA A 163 -2.87 11.29 15.66
N LEU A 164 -3.93 11.84 15.04
CA LEU A 164 -4.25 13.26 15.17
C LEU A 164 -4.54 13.68 16.62
N LYS A 165 -5.25 12.83 17.38
CA LYS A 165 -5.52 13.04 18.81
C LYS A 165 -4.24 13.00 19.65
N GLN A 166 -3.23 12.23 19.24
CA GLN A 166 -1.91 12.17 19.88
C GLN A 166 -0.96 13.31 19.48
N GLY A 167 -1.39 14.22 18.60
CA GLY A 167 -0.67 15.44 18.26
C GLY A 167 0.04 15.40 16.90
N ASN A 168 -0.09 14.33 16.12
CA ASN A 168 0.27 14.38 14.70
C ASN A 168 -0.63 15.41 14.00
N SER A 169 -0.05 16.25 13.14
CA SER A 169 -0.78 17.28 12.39
C SER A 169 -1.28 16.77 11.05
N ARG A 170 -0.56 15.83 10.42
CA ARG A 170 -0.91 15.23 9.12
C ARG A 170 -0.63 13.73 9.13
N VAL A 171 -1.60 12.95 8.64
CA VAL A 171 -1.51 11.48 8.55
C VAL A 171 -1.70 11.08 7.09
N LEU A 172 -0.77 10.32 6.53
CA LEU A 172 -0.94 9.70 5.21
C LEU A 172 -1.31 8.23 5.40
N ILE A 173 -2.37 7.80 4.73
CA ILE A 173 -2.73 6.39 4.57
C ILE A 173 -2.35 5.99 3.15
N VAL A 174 -1.50 4.98 3.02
CA VAL A 174 -1.21 4.30 1.74
C VAL A 174 -1.92 2.95 1.80
N ASP A 175 -2.99 2.80 1.03
CA ASP A 175 -3.74 1.56 0.93
C ASP A 175 -3.32 0.84 -0.36
N TRP A 176 -2.62 -0.28 -0.20
CA TRP A 176 -2.18 -1.13 -1.31
C TRP A 176 -2.93 -2.46 -1.37
N ASP A 177 -3.94 -2.64 -0.51
CA ASP A 177 -4.89 -3.73 -0.67
C ASP A 177 -5.53 -3.63 -2.06
N VAL A 178 -5.75 -4.78 -2.72
CA VAL A 178 -6.21 -4.79 -4.10
C VAL A 178 -7.64 -4.26 -4.24
N HIS A 179 -8.40 -4.18 -3.15
CA HIS A 179 -9.73 -3.60 -3.13
C HIS A 179 -9.69 -2.12 -2.75
N ALA A 180 -10.62 -1.34 -3.31
CA ALA A 180 -10.69 0.07 -2.97
C ALA A 180 -10.99 0.24 -1.47
N GLY A 181 -10.33 1.17 -0.78
CA GLY A 181 -10.63 1.47 0.63
C GLY A 181 -11.87 2.35 0.81
N GLN A 182 -13.03 1.98 0.24
CA GLN A 182 -14.21 2.86 0.18
C GLN A 182 -14.79 3.23 1.56
N GLY A 183 -14.64 2.35 2.54
CA GLY A 183 -15.01 2.64 3.92
C GLY A 183 -14.10 3.73 4.48
N THR A 184 -12.78 3.57 4.30
CA THR A 184 -11.77 4.54 4.72
C THR A 184 -12.02 5.90 4.07
N GLN A 185 -12.32 5.95 2.76
CA GLN A 185 -12.69 7.18 2.07
C GLN A 185 -13.80 7.95 2.78
N GLU A 186 -14.88 7.28 3.18
CA GLU A 186 -16.01 7.91 3.88
C GLU A 186 -15.67 8.27 5.33
N CYS A 187 -14.92 7.42 6.04
CA CYS A 187 -14.54 7.61 7.43
C CYS A 187 -13.62 8.82 7.67
N ILE A 188 -12.85 9.23 6.66
CA ILE A 188 -11.92 10.38 6.78
C ILE A 188 -12.39 11.62 6.03
N ALA A 189 -13.50 11.55 5.29
CA ALA A 189 -13.95 12.59 4.36
C ALA A 189 -14.16 13.99 4.96
N ASP A 190 -14.27 14.07 6.28
CA ASP A 190 -14.48 15.28 7.06
C ASP A 190 -13.18 15.99 7.51
N ASP A 191 -12.00 15.41 7.27
CA ASP A 191 -10.74 15.88 7.83
C ASP A 191 -9.57 15.86 6.83
N ASP A 192 -9.28 17.01 6.22
CA ASP A 192 -8.20 17.20 5.24
C ASP A 192 -6.78 17.01 5.82
N ARG A 193 -6.64 16.81 7.14
CA ARG A 193 -5.37 16.43 7.78
C ARG A 193 -5.03 14.95 7.58
N ILE A 194 -5.99 14.14 7.15
CA ILE A 194 -5.78 12.74 6.80
C ILE A 194 -5.91 12.62 5.28
N LEU A 195 -4.89 12.10 4.61
CA LEU A 195 -4.89 11.86 3.17
C LEU A 195 -4.84 10.37 2.90
N LEU A 196 -5.70 9.86 2.03
CA LEU A 196 -5.68 8.48 1.55
C LEU A 196 -5.14 8.42 0.12
N ILE A 197 -4.19 7.51 -0.14
CA ILE A 197 -3.87 7.02 -1.49
C ILE A 197 -4.31 5.57 -1.54
N SER A 198 -5.29 5.23 -2.38
CA SER A 198 -5.78 3.84 -2.52
C SER A 198 -5.46 3.30 -3.91
N ILE A 199 -4.68 2.22 -3.96
CA ILE A 199 -4.26 1.52 -5.17
C ILE A 199 -5.04 0.22 -5.27
N HIS A 200 -5.92 0.07 -6.25
CA HIS A 200 -6.87 -1.04 -6.24
C HIS A 200 -7.24 -1.50 -7.65
N ARG A 201 -7.51 -2.80 -7.81
CA ARG A 201 -8.19 -3.35 -8.99
C ARG A 201 -9.53 -2.64 -9.16
N PHE A 202 -9.81 -2.23 -10.38
CA PHE A 202 -11.01 -1.45 -10.71
C PHE A 202 -11.69 -1.98 -11.96
N GLU A 203 -10.92 -2.30 -13.01
CA GLU A 203 -11.45 -2.77 -14.30
C GLU A 203 -12.63 -1.92 -14.80
N ASN A 204 -12.44 -0.60 -14.76
CA ASN A 204 -13.45 0.39 -15.08
C ASN A 204 -14.74 0.25 -14.25
N GLY A 205 -14.61 -0.11 -12.98
CA GLY A 205 -15.72 -0.33 -12.05
C GLY A 205 -16.39 -1.69 -12.16
N ASN A 206 -15.85 -2.62 -12.94
CA ASN A 206 -16.38 -4.00 -13.03
C ASN A 206 -15.84 -4.92 -11.93
N PHE A 207 -14.81 -4.51 -11.20
CA PHE A 207 -14.35 -5.22 -10.01
C PHE A 207 -15.00 -4.67 -8.73
N TRP A 208 -15.22 -5.56 -7.75
CA TRP A 208 -15.81 -5.19 -6.46
C TRP A 208 -14.95 -4.12 -5.76
N PRO A 209 -15.53 -3.06 -5.16
CA PRO A 209 -16.95 -2.88 -4.82
C PRO A 209 -17.83 -2.26 -5.93
N ASN A 210 -17.36 -2.15 -7.17
CA ASN A 210 -18.12 -1.61 -8.30
C ASN A 210 -18.63 -0.17 -8.09
N LEU A 211 -17.76 0.71 -7.56
CA LEU A 211 -18.13 2.05 -7.13
C LEU A 211 -17.52 3.14 -8.02
N GLU A 212 -18.35 4.07 -8.50
CA GLU A 212 -17.87 5.26 -9.24
C GLU A 212 -16.93 6.11 -8.38
N GLN A 213 -17.15 6.18 -7.06
CA GLN A 213 -16.29 6.93 -6.14
C GLN A 213 -14.86 6.36 -5.95
N SER A 214 -14.60 5.17 -6.51
CA SER A 214 -13.27 4.55 -6.58
C SER A 214 -12.52 4.91 -7.87
N ALA A 215 -13.14 5.63 -8.82
CA ALA A 215 -12.45 6.17 -9.99
C ALA A 215 -11.41 7.24 -9.59
N VAL A 216 -10.52 7.65 -10.53
CA VAL A 216 -9.52 8.70 -10.27
C VAL A 216 -10.22 9.96 -9.82
N LYS A 217 -11.26 10.36 -10.56
CA LYS A 217 -12.11 11.48 -10.16
C LYS A 217 -13.11 11.04 -9.12
N THR A 218 -13.02 11.63 -7.93
CA THR A 218 -13.91 11.33 -6.80
C THR A 218 -14.37 12.61 -6.09
N LYS A 219 -15.44 12.51 -5.30
CA LYS A 219 -15.95 13.61 -4.48
C LYS A 219 -15.11 13.88 -3.22
N PHE A 220 -14.28 12.91 -2.81
CA PHE A 220 -13.47 12.98 -1.61
C PHE A 220 -12.18 13.75 -1.88
N LYS A 221 -12.05 14.94 -1.30
CA LYS A 221 -10.92 15.85 -1.56
C LYS A 221 -9.60 15.37 -0.98
N ASN A 222 -9.67 14.58 0.09
CA ASN A 222 -8.54 14.01 0.81
C ASN A 222 -8.32 12.54 0.45
N THR A 223 -8.68 12.16 -0.77
CA THR A 223 -8.38 10.84 -1.34
C THR A 223 -7.80 10.99 -2.75
N ILE A 224 -6.79 10.18 -3.05
CA ILE A 224 -6.26 9.95 -4.39
C ILE A 224 -6.45 8.46 -4.71
N ASN A 225 -7.36 8.17 -5.63
CA ASN A 225 -7.55 6.80 -6.12
C ASN A 225 -6.60 6.49 -7.28
N VAL A 226 -6.03 5.29 -7.26
CA VAL A 226 -5.23 4.72 -8.35
C VAL A 226 -5.92 3.44 -8.85
N PRO A 227 -6.98 3.57 -9.67
CA PRO A 227 -7.73 2.43 -10.18
C PRO A 227 -6.97 1.66 -11.26
N LEU A 228 -6.71 0.37 -11.02
CA LEU A 228 -6.03 -0.54 -11.94
C LEU A 228 -7.05 -1.18 -12.89
N ASN A 229 -6.99 -0.82 -14.17
CA ASN A 229 -7.97 -1.25 -15.18
C ASN A 229 -7.59 -2.54 -15.93
N ALA A 230 -6.70 -3.34 -15.35
CA ALA A 230 -6.32 -4.66 -15.85
C ALA A 230 -5.77 -5.51 -14.70
N THR A 231 -5.92 -6.83 -14.80
CA THR A 231 -5.24 -7.80 -13.94
C THR A 231 -3.79 -8.00 -14.36
N GLY A 232 -3.04 -8.79 -13.58
CA GLY A 232 -1.67 -9.17 -13.91
C GLY A 232 -0.61 -8.08 -13.68
N MET A 233 -0.97 -6.93 -13.11
CA MET A 233 -0.01 -5.89 -12.76
C MET A 233 0.92 -6.40 -11.65
N GLY A 234 2.21 -6.11 -11.78
CA GLY A 234 3.26 -6.64 -10.89
C GLY A 234 4.20 -5.58 -10.36
N ASP A 235 5.37 -5.99 -9.88
CA ASP A 235 6.34 -5.12 -9.20
C ASP A 235 6.59 -3.79 -9.94
N SER A 236 6.77 -3.83 -11.26
CA SER A 236 7.06 -2.63 -12.07
C SER A 236 5.92 -1.62 -12.11
N ASP A 237 4.68 -2.09 -12.03
CA ASP A 237 3.49 -1.23 -12.04
C ASP A 237 3.31 -0.55 -10.68
N TYR A 238 3.42 -1.30 -9.59
CA TYR A 238 3.29 -0.78 -8.22
C TYR A 238 4.40 0.19 -7.88
N LEU A 239 5.64 -0.13 -8.23
CA LEU A 239 6.76 0.79 -8.07
C LEU A 239 6.53 2.09 -8.84
N ALA A 240 5.77 2.07 -9.95
CA ALA A 240 5.62 3.23 -10.84
C ALA A 240 4.57 4.15 -10.25
N ILE A 241 3.54 3.56 -9.66
CA ILE A 241 2.56 4.26 -8.83
C ILE A 241 3.27 4.90 -7.63
N PHE A 242 4.19 4.18 -6.97
CA PHE A 242 4.96 4.75 -5.87
C PHE A 242 5.79 5.96 -6.30
N GLN A 243 6.52 5.81 -7.41
CA GLN A 243 7.39 6.85 -7.94
C GLN A 243 6.63 8.08 -8.44
N LEU A 244 5.48 7.87 -9.10
CA LEU A 244 4.79 8.91 -9.86
C LEU A 244 3.56 9.45 -9.13
N VAL A 245 3.17 8.85 -8.01
CA VAL A 245 2.03 9.29 -7.19
C VAL A 245 2.41 9.35 -5.71
N VAL A 246 2.81 8.23 -5.10
CA VAL A 246 3.00 8.16 -3.64
C VAL A 246 4.11 9.08 -3.15
N HIS A 247 5.32 8.98 -3.71
CA HIS A 247 6.46 9.82 -3.33
C HIS A 247 6.24 11.32 -3.58
N PRO A 248 5.72 11.74 -4.75
CA PRO A 248 5.33 13.14 -4.97
C PRO A 248 4.33 13.66 -3.95
N VAL A 249 3.34 12.84 -3.59
CA VAL A 249 2.33 13.20 -2.59
C VAL A 249 2.93 13.28 -1.19
N ILE A 250 3.82 12.35 -0.79
CA ILE A 250 4.54 12.45 0.50
C ILE A 250 5.34 13.75 0.56
N ASN A 251 6.05 14.12 -0.52
CA ASN A 251 6.83 15.36 -0.58
C ASN A 251 5.99 16.62 -0.34
N ASP A 252 4.83 16.69 -1.00
CA ASP A 252 3.97 17.87 -0.95
C ASP A 252 3.12 17.90 0.33
N PHE A 253 2.57 16.76 0.75
CA PHE A 253 1.71 16.63 1.93
C PHE A 253 2.48 16.65 3.24
N LYS A 254 3.72 16.14 3.26
CA LYS A 254 4.63 16.10 4.42
C LYS A 254 3.97 15.47 5.65
N PRO A 255 3.54 14.20 5.61
CA PRO A 255 2.89 13.57 6.73
C PRO A 255 3.83 13.43 7.94
N ASP A 256 3.28 13.46 9.15
CA ASP A 256 4.03 13.21 10.39
C ASP A 256 4.06 11.71 10.73
N ILE A 257 3.19 10.91 10.12
CA ILE A 257 3.14 9.45 10.19
C ILE A 257 2.53 8.90 8.90
N ILE A 258 3.04 7.76 8.45
CA ILE A 258 2.47 6.96 7.36
C ILE A 258 1.84 5.69 7.96
N LEU A 259 0.57 5.49 7.67
CA LEU A 259 -0.15 4.25 7.92
C LEU A 259 -0.30 3.49 6.60
N VAL A 260 -0.14 2.17 6.63
CA VAL A 260 -0.36 1.33 5.45
C VAL A 260 -1.52 0.39 5.73
N SER A 261 -2.58 0.48 4.92
CA SER A 261 -3.57 -0.58 4.82
C SER A 261 -2.94 -1.70 3.99
N CYS A 262 -2.44 -2.70 4.71
CA CYS A 262 -1.52 -3.70 4.21
C CYS A 262 -2.28 -4.98 3.86
N GLY A 263 -3.01 -4.94 2.74
CA GLY A 263 -3.52 -6.15 2.09
C GLY A 263 -2.41 -6.90 1.37
N PHE A 264 -2.52 -8.23 1.31
CA PHE A 264 -1.64 -9.08 0.51
C PHE A 264 -2.35 -9.70 -0.71
N ASP A 265 -3.53 -9.21 -1.08
CA ASP A 265 -4.33 -9.73 -2.19
C ASP A 265 -3.91 -9.19 -3.56
N ALA A 266 -3.00 -8.22 -3.63
CA ALA A 266 -2.28 -7.90 -4.87
C ALA A 266 -1.16 -8.92 -5.20
N ALA A 267 -0.97 -9.94 -4.35
CA ALA A 267 0.08 -10.94 -4.53
C ALA A 267 -0.21 -11.96 -5.62
N LEU A 268 0.84 -12.63 -6.09
CA LEU A 268 0.71 -13.81 -6.93
C LEU A 268 -0.20 -14.87 -6.29
N GLY A 269 -1.12 -15.44 -7.07
CA GLY A 269 -1.95 -16.56 -6.64
C GLY A 269 -3.19 -16.19 -5.83
N ASP A 270 -3.37 -14.92 -5.47
CA ASP A 270 -4.56 -14.47 -4.76
C ASP A 270 -5.87 -14.77 -5.53
N PRO A 271 -6.92 -15.29 -4.87
CA PRO A 271 -8.22 -15.58 -5.48
C PRO A 271 -8.93 -14.36 -6.07
N GLU A 272 -8.83 -13.21 -5.42
CA GLU A 272 -9.59 -12.00 -5.73
C GLU A 272 -8.79 -11.01 -6.56
N GLY A 273 -7.53 -10.74 -6.17
CA GLY A 273 -6.79 -9.65 -6.79
C GLY A 273 -6.30 -9.94 -8.21
N GLU A 274 -5.90 -11.18 -8.49
CA GLU A 274 -5.35 -11.61 -9.79
C GLU A 274 -4.17 -10.72 -10.28
N MET A 275 -3.46 -10.11 -9.35
CA MET A 275 -2.26 -9.33 -9.59
C MET A 275 -1.02 -10.23 -9.48
N ARG A 276 0.17 -9.65 -9.63
CA ARG A 276 1.45 -10.37 -9.64
C ARG A 276 2.53 -9.63 -8.86
N LEU A 277 2.13 -8.92 -7.79
CA LEU A 277 3.11 -8.33 -6.87
C LEU A 277 3.86 -9.47 -6.17
N THR A 278 5.18 -9.43 -6.20
CA THR A 278 6.02 -10.49 -5.62
C THR A 278 6.35 -10.17 -4.16
N PRO A 279 6.85 -11.16 -3.38
CA PRO A 279 7.35 -10.89 -2.04
C PRO A 279 8.43 -9.81 -2.01
N ALA A 280 9.36 -9.82 -2.98
CA ALA A 280 10.38 -8.76 -3.11
C ALA A 280 9.75 -7.41 -3.47
N GLY A 281 8.67 -7.41 -4.25
CA GLY A 281 7.83 -6.24 -4.53
C GLY A 281 7.34 -5.58 -3.24
N TYR A 282 6.59 -6.30 -2.40
CA TYR A 282 6.10 -5.77 -1.10
C TYR A 282 7.24 -5.29 -0.20
N GLY A 283 8.34 -6.06 -0.12
CA GLY A 283 9.54 -5.64 0.61
C GLY A 283 10.09 -4.31 0.09
N THR A 284 10.12 -4.13 -1.24
CA THR A 284 10.63 -2.91 -1.89
C THR A 284 9.71 -1.72 -1.64
N LEU A 285 8.39 -1.88 -1.75
CA LEU A 285 7.42 -0.83 -1.43
C LEU A 285 7.56 -0.38 0.04
N THR A 286 7.71 -1.34 0.96
CA THR A 286 7.95 -1.06 2.38
C THR A 286 9.26 -0.29 2.58
N HIS A 287 10.33 -0.73 1.93
CA HIS A 287 11.64 -0.08 2.00
C HIS A 287 11.58 1.37 1.48
N GLN A 288 10.86 1.61 0.39
CA GLN A 288 10.64 2.94 -0.17
C GLN A 288 9.93 3.88 0.82
N LEU A 289 8.92 3.40 1.55
CA LEU A 289 8.27 4.21 2.60
C LEU A 289 9.21 4.48 3.78
N LEU A 290 9.98 3.48 4.23
CA LEU A 290 10.97 3.64 5.31
C LEU A 290 12.05 4.68 4.97
N SER A 291 12.39 4.84 3.70
CA SER A 291 13.43 5.77 3.24
C SER A 291 13.12 7.24 3.55
N TRP A 292 11.83 7.57 3.76
CA TRP A 292 11.41 8.93 4.12
C TRP A 292 11.79 9.33 5.56
N GLY A 293 12.12 8.36 6.42
CA GLY A 293 12.38 8.63 7.83
C GLY A 293 11.15 9.17 8.59
N ILE A 294 9.95 8.89 8.09
CA ILE A 294 8.67 9.21 8.72
C ILE A 294 8.21 7.98 9.50
N PRO A 295 7.66 8.11 10.73
CA PRO A 295 7.07 7.00 11.46
C PRO A 295 6.14 6.16 10.57
N LEU A 296 6.31 4.84 10.60
CA LEU A 296 5.63 3.91 9.68
C LEU A 296 4.96 2.77 10.45
N ALA A 297 3.65 2.61 10.27
CA ALA A 297 2.87 1.52 10.82
C ALA A 297 2.08 0.81 9.71
N LEU A 298 2.28 -0.51 9.58
CA LEU A 298 1.53 -1.36 8.65
C LEU A 298 0.43 -2.09 9.41
N ILE A 299 -0.78 -2.14 8.85
CA ILE A 299 -1.97 -2.73 9.47
C ILE A 299 -2.54 -3.75 8.49
N LEU A 300 -2.62 -5.02 8.89
CA LEU A 300 -3.10 -6.10 8.02
C LEU A 300 -4.56 -5.86 7.58
N GLU A 301 -4.82 -6.01 6.27
CA GLU A 301 -6.16 -5.96 5.65
C GLU A 301 -6.48 -7.32 4.97
N GLY A 302 -6.60 -7.37 3.65
CA GLY A 302 -6.89 -8.54 2.81
C GLY A 302 -5.69 -9.40 2.44
N GLY A 303 -5.84 -10.25 1.42
CA GLY A 303 -4.92 -11.32 1.03
C GLY A 303 -5.38 -12.69 1.47
N TYR A 304 -5.59 -13.60 0.52
CA TYR A 304 -6.35 -14.84 0.74
C TYR A 304 -5.66 -16.10 0.20
N PHE A 305 -4.53 -15.94 -0.48
CA PHE A 305 -3.64 -17.06 -0.82
C PHE A 305 -2.55 -17.23 0.24
N LEU A 306 -2.77 -18.17 1.17
CA LEU A 306 -1.97 -18.34 2.40
C LEU A 306 -0.45 -18.43 2.15
N ASP A 307 -0.03 -19.15 1.11
CA ASP A 307 1.39 -19.29 0.76
C ASP A 307 2.04 -17.94 0.39
N SER A 308 1.31 -17.07 -0.32
CA SER A 308 1.77 -15.71 -0.62
C SER A 308 1.77 -14.84 0.63
N ILE A 309 0.71 -14.86 1.46
CA ILE A 309 0.70 -14.12 2.74
C ILE A 309 1.95 -14.42 3.58
N ALA A 310 2.32 -15.71 3.68
CA ALA A 310 3.51 -16.14 4.41
C ALA A 310 4.79 -15.51 3.84
N ALA A 311 4.94 -15.59 2.52
CA ALA A 311 6.12 -15.09 1.83
C ALA A 311 6.19 -13.56 1.87
N ASP A 312 5.11 -12.89 1.48
CA ASP A 312 5.01 -11.44 1.39
C ASP A 312 5.24 -10.78 2.75
N PHE A 313 4.59 -11.29 3.81
CA PHE A 313 4.84 -10.80 5.16
C PHE A 313 6.30 -10.96 5.57
N LYS A 314 6.97 -12.08 5.25
CA LYS A 314 8.39 -12.26 5.57
C LYS A 314 9.26 -11.19 4.90
N PHE A 315 8.98 -10.83 3.65
CA PHE A 315 9.74 -9.79 2.96
C PHE A 315 9.44 -8.38 3.45
N VAL A 316 8.19 -8.09 3.79
CA VAL A 316 7.81 -6.87 4.52
C VAL A 316 8.56 -6.78 5.86
N ALA A 317 8.54 -7.86 6.66
CA ALA A 317 9.24 -7.92 7.93
C ALA A 317 10.76 -7.72 7.75
N LYS A 318 11.37 -8.38 6.75
CA LYS A 318 12.79 -8.17 6.38
C LYS A 318 13.07 -6.70 6.09
N ALA A 319 12.23 -6.01 5.32
CA ALA A 319 12.38 -4.59 5.07
C ALA A 319 12.25 -3.74 6.35
N LEU A 320 11.25 -4.01 7.20
CA LEU A 320 11.03 -3.30 8.48
C LEU A 320 12.22 -3.43 9.44
N VAL A 321 12.84 -4.62 9.50
CA VAL A 321 14.05 -4.85 10.32
C VAL A 321 15.35 -4.46 9.59
N LYS A 322 15.25 -3.74 8.47
CA LYS A 322 16.37 -3.25 7.65
C LYS A 322 17.34 -4.35 7.21
N GLN A 323 16.80 -5.55 6.95
CA GLN A 323 17.53 -6.60 6.25
C GLN A 323 17.55 -6.30 4.74
N GLU A 324 18.56 -6.84 4.07
CA GLU A 324 18.65 -6.74 2.62
C GLU A 324 17.50 -7.51 1.96
N ILE A 325 16.92 -6.91 0.91
CA ILE A 325 15.88 -7.50 0.08
C ILE A 325 16.40 -7.65 -1.37
N PRO A 326 16.06 -8.74 -2.05
CA PRO A 326 16.54 -9.06 -3.38
C PRO A 326 15.92 -8.15 -4.46
N PRO A 327 16.58 -8.01 -5.62
CA PRO A 327 16.08 -7.18 -6.70
C PRO A 327 14.75 -7.61 -7.27
N VAL A 328 13.83 -6.66 -7.32
CA VAL A 328 12.72 -6.68 -8.26
C VAL A 328 13.27 -6.54 -9.68
N THR A 329 12.83 -7.43 -10.57
CA THR A 329 13.19 -7.35 -11.99
C THR A 329 12.19 -6.45 -12.71
N ILE A 330 12.65 -5.31 -13.21
CA ILE A 330 11.79 -4.36 -13.90
C ILE A 330 11.39 -4.88 -15.29
N GLN A 331 10.10 -4.83 -15.56
CA GLN A 331 9.43 -5.21 -16.80
C GLN A 331 8.72 -3.98 -17.42
N PRO A 332 8.33 -4.06 -18.69
CA PRO A 332 7.42 -3.07 -19.27
C PRO A 332 6.15 -2.90 -18.42
N LEU A 333 5.72 -1.66 -18.23
CA LEU A 333 4.47 -1.36 -17.53
C LEU A 333 3.28 -1.96 -18.27
N ASN A 334 2.26 -2.36 -17.51
CA ASN A 334 0.98 -2.72 -18.06
C ASN A 334 0.39 -1.53 -18.83
N ALA A 335 -0.08 -1.78 -20.06
CA ALA A 335 -0.58 -0.73 -20.94
C ALA A 335 -1.79 0.04 -20.38
N ALA A 336 -2.52 -0.54 -19.42
CA ALA A 336 -3.65 0.10 -18.75
C ALA A 336 -3.25 1.13 -17.68
N LEU A 337 -2.00 1.12 -17.19
CA LEU A 337 -1.54 1.99 -16.11
C LEU A 337 -1.24 3.44 -16.55
N PRO A 338 -0.49 3.71 -17.64
CA PRO A 338 -0.16 5.09 -18.03
C PRO A 338 -1.36 6.04 -18.19
N PRO A 339 -2.51 5.64 -18.78
CA PRO A 339 -3.70 6.49 -18.83
C PRO A 339 -4.24 6.89 -17.45
N VAL A 340 -4.15 5.99 -16.46
CA VAL A 340 -4.58 6.26 -15.07
C VAL A 340 -3.65 7.28 -14.43
N LEU A 341 -2.34 7.11 -14.56
CA LEU A 341 -1.35 8.07 -14.06
C LEU A 341 -1.53 9.46 -14.69
N ASN A 342 -1.78 9.53 -16.01
CA ASN A 342 -2.05 10.79 -16.71
C ASN A 342 -3.29 11.51 -16.14
N ARG A 343 -4.36 10.76 -15.84
CA ARG A 343 -5.56 11.31 -15.20
C ARG A 343 -5.27 11.81 -13.79
N ILE A 344 -4.55 11.04 -12.97
CA ILE A 344 -4.16 11.44 -11.61
C ILE A 344 -3.37 12.75 -11.65
N HIS A 345 -2.36 12.83 -12.52
CA HIS A 345 -1.53 14.04 -12.67
C HIS A 345 -2.35 15.26 -13.12
N SER A 346 -3.39 15.04 -13.93
CA SER A 346 -4.29 16.12 -14.38
C SER A 346 -5.28 16.55 -13.30
N GLU A 347 -5.87 15.62 -12.57
CA GLU A 347 -6.90 15.89 -11.56
C GLU A 347 -6.29 16.48 -10.28
N TYR A 348 -5.21 15.87 -9.79
CA TYR A 348 -4.62 16.18 -8.50
C TYR A 348 -3.41 17.13 -8.59
N GLY A 349 -2.92 17.44 -9.79
CA GLY A 349 -1.79 18.36 -9.97
C GLY A 349 -2.01 19.75 -9.36
N VAL A 350 -3.26 20.23 -9.32
CA VAL A 350 -3.62 21.51 -8.71
C VAL A 350 -3.37 21.50 -7.18
N SER A 351 -3.59 20.36 -6.54
CA SER A 351 -3.39 20.19 -5.09
C SER A 351 -1.95 19.80 -4.73
N PHE A 352 -1.26 19.11 -5.64
CA PHE A 352 0.09 18.56 -5.43
C PHE A 352 1.04 19.05 -6.53
N PRO A 353 1.80 20.15 -6.29
CA PRO A 353 2.73 20.72 -7.26
C PRO A 353 3.73 19.73 -7.88
N SER A 354 4.17 18.73 -7.10
CA SER A 354 5.07 17.67 -7.58
C SER A 354 4.42 16.83 -8.69
N LEU A 355 3.11 16.57 -8.63
CA LEU A 355 2.36 15.89 -9.69
C LEU A 355 2.23 16.76 -10.95
N THR A 356 2.02 18.09 -10.79
CA THR A 356 2.00 19.03 -11.92
C THR A 356 3.34 19.04 -12.65
N MET A 357 4.45 19.07 -11.91
CA MET A 357 5.78 19.00 -12.49
C MET A 357 5.98 17.73 -13.31
N ILE A 358 5.63 16.56 -12.75
CA ILE A 358 5.75 15.28 -13.46
C ILE A 358 4.92 15.31 -14.76
N ARG A 359 3.71 15.87 -14.71
CA ARG A 359 2.87 16.07 -15.90
C ARG A 359 3.57 16.91 -16.98
N GLU A 360 4.15 18.04 -16.59
CA GLU A 360 4.83 18.94 -17.52
C GLU A 360 6.05 18.27 -18.17
N ILE A 361 6.86 17.56 -17.37
CA ILE A 361 8.03 16.81 -17.88
C ILE A 361 7.58 15.74 -18.89
N LYS A 362 6.53 14.97 -18.57
CA LYS A 362 5.97 13.95 -19.47
C LYS A 362 5.48 14.55 -20.79
N LEU A 363 4.74 15.65 -20.73
CA LEU A 363 4.25 16.35 -21.93
C LEU A 363 5.38 16.86 -22.83
N MET A 364 6.50 17.30 -22.23
CA MET A 364 7.69 17.71 -22.97
C MET A 364 8.46 16.53 -23.58
N LEU A 365 8.49 15.39 -22.91
CA LEU A 365 9.12 14.16 -23.42
C LEU A 365 8.31 13.50 -24.54
N ASN A 366 6.99 13.46 -24.40
CA ASN A 366 6.10 12.84 -25.35
C ASN A 366 4.76 13.61 -25.44
N SER A 367 4.62 14.42 -26.48
CA SER A 367 3.43 15.27 -26.69
C SER A 367 2.13 14.48 -26.98
N LYS A 368 2.18 13.15 -27.02
CA LYS A 368 1.00 12.28 -27.20
C LYS A 368 0.37 11.81 -25.89
N ASP A 369 1.00 12.10 -24.74
CA ASP A 369 0.45 11.80 -23.42
C ASP A 369 -0.71 12.75 -23.08
N ASN A 370 -1.87 12.55 -23.71
CA ASN A 370 -3.09 13.22 -23.32
C ASN A 370 -3.88 12.34 -22.34
N PRO A 371 -4.53 12.94 -21.32
CA PRO A 371 -5.51 12.21 -20.53
C PRO A 371 -6.63 11.72 -21.47
N GLU A 372 -6.87 10.41 -21.48
CA GLU A 372 -8.00 9.85 -22.22
C GLU A 372 -9.32 10.33 -21.59
N ASN A 373 -10.21 10.87 -22.42
CA ASN A 373 -11.56 11.33 -22.06
C ASN A 373 -12.60 10.20 -22.00
N ASN A 374 -12.17 8.94 -21.97
CA ASN A 374 -13.10 7.81 -21.84
C ASN A 374 -13.74 7.79 -20.44
N ALA A 375 -14.96 7.28 -20.34
CA ALA A 375 -15.63 7.09 -19.06
C ALA A 375 -14.81 6.16 -18.17
N GLU A 376 -14.39 6.67 -16.99
CA GLU A 376 -13.58 5.92 -16.03
C GLU A 376 -14.37 4.76 -15.42
N PHE A 377 -15.64 5.02 -15.09
CA PHE A 377 -16.58 4.06 -14.53
C PHE A 377 -17.58 3.59 -15.58
N GLN A 378 -17.65 2.27 -15.76
CA GLN A 378 -18.55 1.54 -16.66
C GLN A 378 -19.28 0.41 -15.94
N GLY A 379 -18.93 0.17 -14.67
CA GLY A 379 -19.53 -0.83 -13.82
C GLY A 379 -21.02 -0.59 -13.59
N LYS A 380 -21.66 -1.63 -13.08
CA LYS A 380 -23.01 -1.57 -12.53
C LYS A 380 -22.97 -2.09 -11.11
N ARG A 381 -23.70 -1.41 -10.23
CA ARG A 381 -23.86 -1.81 -8.83
C ARG A 381 -25.34 -1.93 -8.54
N GLU A 382 -25.84 -3.16 -8.51
CA GLU A 382 -27.22 -3.47 -8.16
C GLU A 382 -27.24 -4.22 -6.83
N PHE A 383 -28.10 -3.76 -5.91
CA PHE A 383 -28.22 -4.36 -4.59
C PHE A 383 -29.66 -4.77 -4.31
N SER A 384 -29.82 -5.98 -3.82
CA SER A 384 -31.06 -6.43 -3.20
C SER A 384 -30.77 -7.03 -1.85
N LEU A 385 -31.49 -6.56 -0.83
CA LEU A 385 -31.55 -7.22 0.46
C LEU A 385 -32.52 -8.41 0.40
N PRO A 386 -32.27 -9.48 1.17
CA PRO A 386 -31.05 -9.71 1.96
C PRO A 386 -29.83 -10.01 1.07
N PHE A 387 -28.64 -9.61 1.52
CA PHE A 387 -27.38 -10.04 0.88
C PHE A 387 -27.18 -11.54 1.06
N PRO A 388 -26.62 -12.24 0.04
CA PRO A 388 -26.21 -13.63 0.19
C PRO A 388 -25.12 -13.75 1.26
N THR A 389 -25.26 -14.75 2.14
CA THR A 389 -24.32 -15.04 3.24
C THR A 389 -23.57 -16.37 3.06
N ARG A 390 -23.84 -17.09 1.96
CA ARG A 390 -23.32 -18.44 1.68
C ARG A 390 -23.00 -18.58 0.20
N GLY A 391 -21.93 -19.32 -0.10
CA GLY A 391 -21.58 -19.69 -1.48
C GLY A 391 -21.16 -18.49 -2.33
N LEU A 392 -20.64 -17.45 -1.69
CA LEU A 392 -20.06 -16.27 -2.36
C LEU A 392 -18.71 -16.60 -3.01
N TYR A 393 -17.98 -17.55 -2.41
CA TYR A 393 -16.64 -17.92 -2.81
C TYR A 393 -16.61 -19.36 -3.32
N GLU A 394 -15.76 -19.60 -4.32
CA GLU A 394 -15.53 -20.93 -4.87
C GLU A 394 -14.07 -21.34 -4.69
N LYS A 395 -13.86 -22.57 -4.24
CA LYS A 395 -12.52 -23.12 -4.13
C LYS A 395 -11.92 -23.31 -5.52
N ARG A 396 -10.76 -22.70 -5.77
CA ARG A 396 -9.98 -22.93 -6.99
C ARG A 396 -9.58 -24.42 -7.11
N PRO A 397 -9.48 -24.97 -8.34
CA PRO A 397 -9.00 -26.33 -8.54
C PRO A 397 -7.61 -26.56 -7.92
N ASP A 398 -7.39 -27.71 -7.29
CA ASP A 398 -6.13 -28.01 -6.59
C ASP A 398 -4.90 -27.90 -7.50
N GLN A 399 -5.03 -28.23 -8.79
CA GLN A 399 -3.95 -28.06 -9.77
C GLN A 399 -3.57 -26.59 -9.96
N VAL A 400 -4.54 -25.68 -10.05
CA VAL A 400 -4.28 -24.24 -10.20
C VAL A 400 -3.57 -23.70 -8.96
N ILE A 401 -3.99 -24.15 -7.77
CA ILE A 401 -3.33 -23.83 -6.50
C ILE A 401 -1.88 -24.32 -6.52
N GLN A 402 -1.64 -25.55 -6.97
CA GLN A 402 -0.29 -26.11 -7.04
C GLN A 402 0.60 -25.36 -8.04
N ASP A 403 0.06 -24.97 -9.20
CA ASP A 403 0.80 -24.20 -10.20
C ASP A 403 1.28 -22.84 -9.63
N PHE A 404 0.41 -22.14 -8.86
CA PHE A 404 0.80 -20.91 -8.18
C PHE A 404 1.84 -21.13 -7.07
N LYS A 405 1.76 -22.24 -6.33
CA LYS A 405 2.77 -22.61 -5.33
C LYS A 405 4.13 -22.84 -5.96
N ASP A 406 4.15 -23.60 -7.06
CA ASP A 406 5.38 -23.91 -7.79
C ASP A 406 5.98 -22.62 -8.38
N GLU A 407 5.14 -21.72 -8.90
CA GLU A 407 5.59 -20.42 -9.40
C GLU A 407 6.15 -19.56 -8.26
N LEU A 408 5.45 -19.43 -7.14
CA LEU A 408 5.91 -18.66 -5.98
C LEU A 408 7.24 -19.20 -5.44
N GLN A 409 7.37 -20.52 -5.33
CA GLN A 409 8.62 -21.16 -4.90
C GLN A 409 9.76 -20.90 -5.89
N SER A 410 9.48 -20.93 -7.20
CA SER A 410 10.45 -20.60 -8.25
C SER A 410 10.94 -19.14 -8.13
N ILE A 411 10.02 -18.19 -7.91
CA ILE A 411 10.34 -16.78 -7.67
C ILE A 411 11.22 -16.64 -6.44
N ILE A 412 10.82 -17.22 -5.31
CA ILE A 412 11.58 -17.11 -4.05
C ILE A 412 12.98 -17.73 -4.18
N SER A 413 13.09 -18.89 -4.83
CA SER A 413 14.36 -19.57 -5.06
C SER A 413 15.30 -18.78 -5.97
N SER A 414 14.75 -17.88 -6.81
CA SER A 414 15.55 -17.00 -7.67
C SER A 414 16.27 -15.89 -6.89
N TYR A 415 15.79 -15.55 -5.69
CA TYR A 415 16.35 -14.48 -4.87
C TYR A 415 17.75 -14.80 -4.30
N ASP A 416 18.09 -16.08 -4.17
CA ASP A 416 19.41 -16.53 -3.71
C ASP A 416 20.49 -16.38 -4.80
N THR A 417 20.12 -16.02 -6.03
CA THR A 417 21.08 -15.70 -7.09
C THR A 417 21.40 -14.20 -7.04
N PRO A 418 22.62 -13.79 -6.64
CA PRO A 418 22.94 -12.38 -6.54
C PRO A 418 22.94 -11.77 -7.94
N LYS A 419 21.94 -10.94 -8.22
CA LYS A 419 21.97 -9.97 -9.31
C LYS A 419 22.28 -8.61 -8.68
N PRO A 420 23.42 -7.98 -8.99
CA PRO A 420 23.67 -6.64 -8.49
C PRO A 420 22.61 -5.69 -9.07
N TYR A 421 22.08 -4.80 -8.24
CA TYR A 421 21.30 -3.66 -8.74
C TYR A 421 22.15 -2.84 -9.70
N LYS A 422 21.54 -2.38 -10.79
CA LYS A 422 22.12 -1.25 -11.51
C LYS A 422 21.93 0.00 -10.65
N ALA A 423 23.03 0.57 -10.17
CA ALA A 423 23.00 1.76 -9.34
C ALA A 423 22.93 3.03 -10.19
N VAL A 424 22.32 4.09 -9.65
CA VAL A 424 22.41 5.44 -10.21
C VAL A 424 23.27 6.27 -9.30
N HIS A 425 24.35 6.83 -9.84
CA HIS A 425 25.23 7.69 -9.10
C HIS A 425 25.01 9.13 -9.54
N LEU A 426 24.53 9.97 -8.62
CA LEU A 426 24.43 11.39 -8.85
C LEU A 426 25.75 12.07 -8.51
N MET A 427 26.26 12.88 -9.44
CA MET A 427 27.43 13.74 -9.20
C MET A 427 27.04 15.18 -9.45
N ASN A 428 27.18 16.01 -8.41
CA ASN A 428 26.85 17.42 -8.48
C ASN A 428 27.93 18.19 -9.27
N GLN A 429 27.52 18.97 -10.27
CA GLN A 429 28.40 19.90 -10.97
C GLN A 429 28.17 21.33 -10.48
N ASP A 430 29.17 21.89 -9.80
CA ASP A 430 29.20 23.32 -9.51
C ASP A 430 29.50 24.11 -10.81
N ASN A 431 28.49 24.81 -11.35
CA ASN A 431 28.58 25.82 -12.41
C ASN A 431 28.77 25.38 -13.90
N GLN A 432 28.33 24.20 -14.34
CA GLN A 432 28.23 23.89 -15.78
C GLN A 432 26.83 23.42 -16.20
N MET A 433 26.36 23.88 -17.37
CA MET A 433 25.06 23.51 -17.99
C MET A 433 25.09 22.15 -18.74
N SER A 434 26.17 21.37 -18.62
CA SER A 434 26.29 20.09 -19.33
C SER A 434 25.91 18.94 -18.41
N THR A 435 24.71 18.40 -18.60
CA THR A 435 24.35 17.08 -18.10
C THR A 435 25.06 16.00 -18.91
N SER A 436 25.51 14.93 -18.27
CA SER A 436 26.04 13.76 -18.98
C SER A 436 25.66 12.49 -18.25
N CYS A 437 25.32 11.46 -19.03
CA CYS A 437 25.10 10.10 -18.56
C CYS A 437 26.28 9.22 -19.00
N THR A 438 26.88 8.48 -18.07
CA THR A 438 27.92 7.50 -18.37
C THR A 438 27.44 6.10 -17.97
N ASP A 439 27.37 5.18 -18.93
CA ASP A 439 27.10 3.76 -18.68
C ASP A 439 28.30 3.09 -18.02
N LEU A 440 28.04 2.43 -16.90
CA LEU A 440 28.98 1.60 -16.17
C LEU A 440 28.47 0.16 -16.18
N ARG A 441 29.39 -0.79 -16.00
CA ARG A 441 29.06 -2.24 -15.99
C ARG A 441 27.87 -2.61 -15.10
N ASN A 442 27.71 -1.91 -13.96
CA ASN A 442 26.70 -2.18 -12.93
C ASN A 442 25.88 -0.92 -12.57
N GLY A 443 25.72 0.06 -13.46
CA GLY A 443 24.99 1.28 -13.14
C GLY A 443 25.22 2.42 -14.13
N PHE A 444 24.69 3.60 -13.83
CA PHE A 444 24.95 4.81 -14.61
C PHE A 444 25.33 5.94 -13.67
N THR A 445 26.25 6.80 -14.11
CA THR A 445 26.54 8.05 -13.41
C THR A 445 25.84 9.19 -14.15
N LEU A 446 24.97 9.91 -13.44
CA LEU A 446 24.32 11.13 -13.91
C LEU A 446 25.03 12.33 -13.29
N GLN A 447 25.60 13.17 -14.14
CA GLN A 447 26.13 14.46 -13.71
C GLN A 447 25.05 15.51 -13.87
N ILE A 448 24.63 16.10 -12.75
CA ILE A 448 23.49 17.03 -12.68
C ILE A 448 23.80 18.20 -11.75
N THR A 449 23.06 19.30 -11.87
CA THR A 449 23.17 20.42 -10.93
C THR A 449 22.45 20.10 -9.61
N LYS A 450 22.80 20.83 -8.55
CA LYS A 450 22.13 20.72 -7.24
C LYS A 450 20.62 20.96 -7.33
N GLU A 451 20.20 21.87 -8.19
CA GLU A 451 18.80 22.23 -8.40
C GLU A 451 18.00 21.13 -9.12
N MET A 452 18.66 20.29 -9.92
CA MET A 452 18.04 19.16 -10.63
C MET A 452 17.95 17.90 -9.77
N GLU A 453 18.81 17.77 -8.75
CA GLU A 453 18.96 16.57 -7.92
C GLU A 453 17.63 16.08 -7.34
N GLY A 454 16.78 16.99 -6.86
CA GLY A 454 15.48 16.61 -6.31
C GLY A 454 14.49 16.06 -7.34
N ILE A 455 14.46 16.66 -8.53
CA ILE A 455 13.57 16.25 -9.63
C ILE A 455 13.99 14.89 -10.14
N VAL A 456 15.29 14.75 -10.35
CA VAL A 456 15.92 13.51 -10.77
C VAL A 456 15.57 12.49 -9.68
N ASN A 457 15.90 12.67 -8.41
CA ASN A 457 15.52 11.69 -7.36
C ASN A 457 14.01 11.31 -7.35
N LEU A 458 13.10 12.24 -7.70
CA LEU A 458 11.66 11.98 -7.79
C LEU A 458 11.23 11.26 -9.07
N LEU A 459 11.98 11.37 -10.15
CA LEU A 459 11.69 10.64 -11.39
C LEU A 459 12.49 9.36 -11.48
N ILE A 460 13.53 9.25 -10.68
CA ILE A 460 14.61 8.32 -10.94
C ILE A 460 14.90 7.37 -9.80
N SER A 461 13.98 7.28 -8.82
CA SER A 461 14.36 6.93 -7.46
C SER A 461 15.25 5.71 -7.45
N GLN A 462 16.43 6.04 -6.95
CA GLN A 462 17.67 5.31 -7.04
C GLN A 462 17.45 3.88 -6.56
N SER A 463 18.29 2.97 -7.03
CA SER A 463 18.88 1.92 -6.21
C SER A 463 17.95 1.27 -5.18
N VAL A 464 17.70 -0.02 -5.32
CA VAL A 464 17.55 -0.74 -4.07
C VAL A 464 18.79 -0.50 -3.21
N ASN A 465 18.52 -0.14 -1.96
CA ASN A 465 19.40 0.29 -0.87
C ASN A 465 19.51 1.82 -0.68
N PRO A 466 19.65 2.25 0.60
CA PRO A 466 18.79 3.21 1.29
C PRO A 466 19.55 4.54 1.39
N LEU A 467 18.98 5.53 2.07
CA LEU A 467 19.65 6.81 2.38
C LEU A 467 19.59 7.86 1.26
N LEU A 468 18.43 8.02 0.62
CA LEU A 468 18.06 9.34 0.14
C LEU A 468 17.64 10.19 1.35
N PRO A 469 18.38 11.25 1.71
CA PRO A 469 17.94 12.16 2.76
C PRO A 469 16.64 12.85 2.33
N SER A 470 15.67 12.90 3.25
CA SER A 470 14.32 13.48 3.08
C SER A 470 14.28 14.92 2.52
N THR A 471 15.42 15.60 2.50
CA THR A 471 15.57 16.98 2.00
C THR A 471 15.72 17.08 0.48
N ALA A 472 15.92 15.97 -0.24
CA ALA A 472 16.21 15.99 -1.68
C ALA A 472 15.11 16.67 -2.52
N PHE A 473 13.85 16.60 -2.09
CA PHE A 473 12.70 16.96 -2.92
C PHE A 473 12.21 18.42 -2.79
N ASN A 474 12.90 19.27 -2.02
CA ASN A 474 12.49 20.67 -1.76
C ASN A 474 12.91 21.67 -2.87
N THR A 475 13.32 21.21 -4.05
CA THR A 475 13.76 22.10 -5.14
C THR A 475 12.59 22.87 -5.74
N LYS A 476 12.70 24.20 -5.77
CA LYS A 476 11.85 25.06 -6.61
C LYS A 476 12.35 24.95 -8.04
N ILE A 477 11.44 24.74 -8.97
CA ILE A 477 11.78 24.36 -10.34
C ILE A 477 11.23 25.43 -11.24
N ASP A 478 12.14 26.06 -11.96
CA ASP A 478 11.77 26.94 -13.06
C ASP A 478 11.79 26.17 -14.38
N ARG A 479 11.27 26.80 -15.42
CA ARG A 479 11.18 26.22 -16.76
C ARG A 479 12.54 25.78 -17.31
N THR A 480 13.63 26.50 -16.98
CA THR A 480 14.96 26.18 -17.46
C THR A 480 15.46 24.87 -16.84
N THR A 481 15.25 24.67 -15.54
CA THR A 481 15.54 23.40 -14.87
C THR A 481 14.73 22.25 -15.47
N THR A 482 13.44 22.45 -15.76
CA THR A 482 12.59 21.44 -16.42
C THR A 482 13.14 21.05 -17.80
N GLU A 483 13.51 22.04 -18.64
CA GLU A 483 14.07 21.79 -19.98
C GLU A 483 15.38 20.99 -19.92
N GLN A 484 16.23 21.24 -18.91
CA GLN A 484 17.46 20.49 -18.68
C GLN A 484 17.20 19.04 -18.23
N VAL A 485 16.22 18.81 -17.35
CA VAL A 485 15.81 17.45 -16.94
C VAL A 485 15.27 16.67 -18.13
N VAL A 486 14.42 17.29 -18.96
CA VAL A 486 13.88 16.65 -20.18
C VAL A 486 15.02 16.24 -21.11
N LYS A 487 16.01 17.12 -21.31
CA LYS A 487 17.18 16.81 -22.14
C LYS A 487 17.97 15.62 -21.57
N LEU A 488 18.20 15.59 -20.26
CA LEU A 488 18.87 14.47 -19.59
C LEU A 488 18.11 13.15 -19.80
N LEU A 489 16.79 13.14 -19.60
CA LEU A 489 15.96 11.94 -19.78
C LEU A 489 15.97 11.44 -21.24
N GLN A 490 16.01 12.35 -22.22
CA GLN A 490 16.18 11.99 -23.63
C GLN A 490 17.57 11.39 -23.92
N GLU A 491 18.63 11.92 -23.31
CA GLU A 491 19.98 11.36 -23.41
C GLU A 491 20.02 9.94 -22.83
N ILE A 492 19.41 9.72 -21.65
CA ILE A 492 19.24 8.39 -21.01
C ILE A 492 18.49 7.44 -21.94
N GLN A 493 17.38 7.88 -22.55
CA GLN A 493 16.62 7.08 -23.52
C GLN A 493 17.48 6.64 -24.71
N SER A 494 18.27 7.57 -25.25
CA SER A 494 19.11 7.33 -26.43
C SER A 494 20.27 6.37 -26.14
N ALA A 495 20.69 6.24 -24.88
CA ALA A 495 21.72 5.32 -24.44
C ALA A 495 21.27 3.84 -24.38
N GLY A 496 20.05 3.53 -24.84
CA GLY A 496 19.52 2.15 -24.87
C GLY A 496 19.05 1.66 -23.51
N ILE A 497 18.81 2.57 -22.58
CA ILE A 497 18.21 2.26 -21.28
C ILE A 497 16.69 2.07 -21.51
N PRO A 498 16.08 0.93 -21.09
CA PRO A 498 14.69 0.65 -21.39
C PRO A 498 13.73 1.74 -20.90
N GLN A 499 12.61 1.98 -21.61
CA GLN A 499 11.59 2.97 -21.20
C GLN A 499 11.11 2.87 -19.74
N PRO A 500 10.91 1.68 -19.16
CA PRO A 500 10.57 1.53 -17.75
C PRO A 500 11.64 2.07 -16.81
N TYR A 501 12.90 2.15 -17.25
CA TYR A 501 13.94 2.80 -16.47
C TYR A 501 13.82 4.33 -16.55
N ILE A 502 13.34 4.98 -17.61
CA ILE A 502 13.38 6.46 -17.75
C ILE A 502 12.33 7.19 -16.87
N MET A 503 11.41 6.42 -16.29
CA MET A 503 10.50 6.89 -15.23
C MET A 503 10.96 6.42 -13.84
N TYR A 504 12.17 5.85 -13.75
CA TYR A 504 12.89 5.36 -12.55
C TYR A 504 14.44 5.54 -12.62
N LEU A 505 14.96 6.32 -13.57
CA LEU A 505 16.34 6.72 -13.92
C LEU A 505 16.27 8.08 -14.61
#